data_AF-A0ABD7S3P6-F1
#
_entry.id   AF-A0ABD7S3P6-F1
#
_cell.length_a   1.000
_cell.length_b   1.000
_cell.length_c   1.000
_cell.angle_alpha   90.00
_cell.angle_beta   90.00
_cell.angle_gamma   90.00
#
_symmetry.space_group_name_H-M   'P 1'
#
loop_
_entity.id
_entity.type
_entity.pdbx_description
1 polymer ?
#
loop_
_entity_poly.entity_id
_entity_poly.type
_entity_poly.pdbx_seq_one_letter_code
_entity_poly.pdbx_strand_id
1 'polypeptide(L)'
;MRKLYFFIILIIFQSFLTSCKFEVDKELKGKGAAQNEPSARIESLDRKAQDSSPDLNPSTSIDGLKEGMVYGQLRRIVISSGWRPKVNPDCKKNVVGRDFDKICSSNPSLCKECDSLPELSECSADGHCLSEFISKDGNKLLKVATYGEIGDAAIEEKQSGLPVSWWNVEDIAK
;
A
#
# COMPACT_ATOMS: atom_id res chain seq x y z
N MET A 1 -62.74 4.84 -18.11
CA MET A 1 -62.35 4.06 -16.90
C MET A 1 -60.96 3.48 -17.14
N ARG A 2 -60.06 3.54 -16.14
CA ARG A 2 -58.62 3.17 -16.15
C ARG A 2 -57.60 4.24 -16.59
N LYS A 3 -57.51 5.35 -15.86
CA LYS A 3 -56.25 6.13 -15.70
C LYS A 3 -56.28 6.90 -14.37
N LEU A 4 -56.32 6.20 -13.24
CA LEU A 4 -56.26 6.86 -11.92
C LEU A 4 -55.73 5.93 -10.81
N TYR A 5 -54.61 5.24 -11.05
CA TYR A 5 -53.98 4.38 -10.03
C TYR A 5 -52.45 4.48 -9.97
N PHE A 6 -51.84 5.51 -10.59
CA PHE A 6 -50.38 5.65 -10.65
C PHE A 6 -49.79 6.82 -9.84
N PHE A 7 -50.61 7.53 -9.05
CA PHE A 7 -50.19 8.75 -8.35
C PHE A 7 -50.18 8.67 -6.80
N ILE A 8 -50.31 7.49 -6.21
CA ILE A 8 -50.40 7.33 -4.73
C ILE A 8 -49.17 6.61 -4.11
N ILE A 9 -48.06 6.46 -4.84
CA ILE A 9 -46.83 5.81 -4.31
C ILE A 9 -45.63 6.77 -4.42
N LEU A 10 -45.81 8.03 -4.00
CA LEU A 10 -44.75 9.05 -4.02
C LEU A 10 -44.69 9.94 -2.76
N ILE A 11 -45.34 9.56 -1.65
CA ILE A 11 -45.41 10.42 -0.44
C ILE A 11 -45.17 9.67 0.89
N ILE A 12 -44.20 8.75 0.99
CA ILE A 12 -43.83 8.17 2.31
C ILE A 12 -42.33 7.87 2.47
N PHE A 13 -41.43 8.74 1.99
CA PHE A 13 -39.99 8.60 2.30
C PHE A 13 -39.29 9.94 2.55
N GLN A 14 -39.96 10.81 3.30
CA GLN A 14 -39.42 12.08 3.80
C GLN A 14 -39.69 12.15 5.29
N SER A 15 -38.87 11.47 6.09
CA SER A 15 -38.70 11.71 7.54
C SER A 15 -37.64 10.76 8.09
N PHE A 16 -36.38 11.19 8.16
CA PHE A 16 -35.40 10.82 9.19
C PHE A 16 -34.15 11.68 8.96
N LEU A 17 -34.28 13.00 9.16
CA LEU A 17 -33.15 13.87 9.46
C LEU A 17 -33.09 13.99 10.98
N THR A 18 -32.33 13.09 11.60
CA THR A 18 -32.01 13.16 13.02
C THR A 18 -30.89 14.18 13.19
N SER A 19 -31.25 15.35 13.71
CA SER A 19 -30.34 16.37 14.23
C SER A 19 -29.44 15.77 15.33
N CYS A 20 -28.14 15.64 15.07
CA CYS A 20 -27.14 15.67 16.14
C CYS A 20 -26.63 17.12 16.25
N LYS A 21 -27.22 17.84 17.21
CA LYS A 21 -26.76 19.15 17.68
C LYS A 21 -25.63 18.88 18.67
N PHE A 22 -24.37 19.07 18.25
CA PHE A 22 -23.21 19.02 19.14
C PHE A 22 -22.86 20.44 19.55
N GLU A 23 -23.17 20.79 20.80
CA GLU A 23 -22.91 22.07 21.42
C GLU A 23 -21.48 22.05 22.00
N VAL A 24 -20.62 22.94 21.53
CA VAL A 24 -19.25 23.12 22.06
C VAL A 24 -19.29 24.28 23.03
N ASP A 25 -19.25 23.96 24.32
CA ASP A 25 -19.05 24.95 25.37
C ASP A 25 -17.59 25.43 25.39
N LYS A 26 -17.43 26.75 25.47
CA LYS A 26 -16.16 27.46 25.54
C LYS A 26 -16.24 28.43 26.71
N GLU A 27 -15.43 28.22 27.74
CA GLU A 27 -14.89 29.19 28.74
C GLU A 27 -14.13 28.34 29.79
N LEU A 28 -13.04 28.72 30.46
CA LEU A 28 -12.18 29.90 30.54
C LEU A 28 -10.94 29.50 31.37
N LYS A 29 -9.78 30.07 31.03
CA LYS A 29 -8.77 30.65 31.94
C LYS A 29 -8.02 29.77 32.96
N GLY A 30 -6.69 29.79 32.85
CA GLY A 30 -5.79 29.52 33.97
C GLY A 30 -4.33 29.89 33.65
N LYS A 31 -3.90 31.09 34.06
CA LYS A 31 -2.51 31.55 34.08
C LYS A 31 -1.71 30.78 35.13
N GLY A 32 -0.42 30.54 34.87
CA GLY A 32 0.54 30.16 35.91
C GLY A 32 1.95 30.01 35.36
N ALA A 33 2.78 31.02 35.59
CA ALA A 33 4.21 31.05 35.32
C ALA A 33 5.02 30.58 36.55
N ALA A 34 6.34 30.51 36.36
CA ALA A 34 7.42 30.31 37.35
C ALA A 34 7.79 28.83 37.55
N GLN A 35 8.92 28.39 36.98
CA GLN A 35 10.29 28.52 37.52
C GLN A 35 10.51 27.58 38.71
N ASN A 36 11.58 26.77 38.64
CA ASN A 36 12.60 26.53 39.69
C ASN A 36 13.19 25.11 39.53
N GLU A 37 14.35 25.04 38.88
CA GLU A 37 15.40 24.06 39.23
C GLU A 37 16.00 24.51 40.58
N PRO A 38 16.46 23.60 41.45
CA PRO A 38 17.83 23.12 41.27
C PRO A 38 18.10 21.66 41.72
N SER A 39 19.07 21.06 41.04
CA SER A 39 20.21 20.34 41.62
C SER A 39 19.92 19.33 42.74
N ALA A 40 19.80 18.06 42.35
CA ALA A 40 20.14 16.94 43.21
C ALA A 40 21.14 16.04 42.48
N ARG A 41 22.39 16.14 42.93
CA ARG A 41 23.52 15.26 42.66
C ARG A 41 23.17 13.83 43.08
N ILE A 42 23.18 12.90 42.14
CA ILE A 42 23.33 11.46 42.41
C ILE A 42 24.51 10.98 41.57
N GLU A 43 25.64 10.78 42.25
CA GLU A 43 26.65 9.81 41.82
C GLU A 43 26.00 8.42 41.78
N SER A 44 26.22 7.69 40.70
CA SER A 44 26.67 6.29 40.76
C SER A 44 26.46 5.56 39.43
N LEU A 45 27.30 4.57 39.26
CA LEU A 45 27.19 3.41 38.37
C LEU A 45 27.92 3.54 37.02
N ASP A 46 29.21 3.20 37.10
CA ASP A 46 29.90 2.26 36.23
C ASP A 46 29.08 1.80 35.01
N ARG A 47 29.22 2.53 33.90
CA ARG A 47 28.84 2.02 32.59
C ARG A 47 29.90 1.03 32.15
N LYS A 48 29.65 -0.25 32.45
CA LYS A 48 30.20 -1.37 31.70
C LYS A 48 29.89 -1.09 30.22
N ALA A 49 30.93 -0.71 29.47
CA ALA A 49 30.89 -0.61 28.03
C ALA A 49 30.62 -2.01 27.49
N GLN A 50 29.33 -2.31 27.30
CA GLN A 50 28.91 -3.46 26.54
C GLN A 50 29.05 -3.03 25.08
N ASP A 51 30.20 -3.38 24.52
CA ASP A 51 30.47 -3.41 23.10
C ASP A 51 29.45 -4.33 22.44
N SER A 52 28.29 -3.76 22.11
CA SER A 52 27.40 -4.31 21.10
C SER A 52 27.66 -3.50 19.85
N SER A 53 28.72 -3.88 19.12
CA SER A 53 28.76 -3.66 17.69
C SER A 53 27.44 -4.22 17.13
N PRO A 54 26.54 -3.38 16.58
CA PRO A 54 25.44 -3.91 15.81
C PRO A 54 26.10 -4.55 14.60
N ASP A 55 26.01 -5.88 14.50
CA ASP A 55 26.13 -6.54 13.22
C ASP A 55 25.21 -5.77 12.28
N LEU A 56 25.80 -5.02 11.36
CA LEU A 56 25.09 -4.35 10.28
C LEU A 56 24.68 -5.43 9.29
N ASN A 57 23.78 -6.30 9.74
CA ASN A 57 22.97 -7.09 8.85
C ASN A 57 21.95 -6.09 8.28
N PRO A 58 22.05 -5.66 7.01
CA PRO A 58 21.03 -4.80 6.44
C PRO A 58 19.72 -5.55 6.55
N SER A 59 18.83 -5.08 7.43
CA SER A 59 17.57 -5.76 7.72
C SER A 59 16.82 -5.96 6.40
N THR A 60 16.79 -7.19 5.90
CA THR A 60 16.04 -7.57 4.70
C THR A 60 14.56 -7.79 5.01
N SER A 61 14.15 -7.48 6.24
CA SER A 61 12.76 -7.38 6.67
C SER A 61 12.17 -6.08 6.13
N ILE A 62 11.02 -6.19 5.46
CA ILE A 62 10.19 -5.05 5.08
C ILE A 62 9.07 -4.98 6.10
N ASP A 63 9.18 -4.04 7.02
CA ASP A 63 8.19 -3.87 8.06
C ASP A 63 6.93 -3.20 7.50
N GLY A 64 5.77 -3.52 8.09
CA GLY A 64 4.50 -2.86 7.75
C GLY A 64 3.74 -3.48 6.57
N LEU A 65 4.26 -4.53 5.94
CA LEU A 65 3.50 -5.31 4.95
C LEU A 65 2.40 -6.14 5.63
N LYS A 66 1.21 -6.18 5.01
CA LYS A 66 0.03 -6.88 5.53
C LYS A 66 -0.77 -7.48 4.39
N GLU A 67 -1.29 -8.68 4.58
CA GLU A 67 -2.27 -9.28 3.66
C GLU A 67 -3.53 -8.38 3.62
N GLY A 68 -4.12 -8.25 2.43
CA GLY A 68 -5.27 -7.42 2.17
C GLY A 68 -4.98 -5.91 2.08
N MET A 69 -3.73 -5.46 2.29
CA MET A 69 -3.38 -4.07 2.02
C MET A 69 -3.41 -3.80 0.51
N VAL A 70 -3.68 -2.56 0.12
CA VAL A 70 -3.71 -2.21 -1.30
C VAL A 70 -2.29 -2.18 -1.88
N TYR A 71 -2.14 -2.68 -3.11
CA TYR A 71 -0.83 -2.83 -3.73
C TYR A 71 -0.04 -1.52 -3.83
N GLY A 72 -0.69 -0.40 -4.16
CA GLY A 72 -0.02 0.91 -4.23
C GLY A 72 0.67 1.29 -2.91
N GLN A 73 0.03 1.03 -1.78
CA GLN A 73 0.63 1.24 -0.46
C GLN A 73 1.83 0.32 -0.23
N LEU A 74 1.71 -0.97 -0.57
CA LEU A 74 2.80 -1.93 -0.46
C LEU A 74 3.99 -1.46 -1.29
N ARG A 75 3.75 -1.12 -2.56
CA ARG A 75 4.77 -0.66 -3.51
C ARG A 75 5.52 0.56 -2.97
N ARG A 76 4.80 1.54 -2.42
CA ARG A 76 5.39 2.72 -1.78
C ARG A 76 6.29 2.34 -0.61
N ILE A 77 5.83 1.45 0.29
CA ILE A 77 6.64 0.97 1.42
C ILE A 77 7.91 0.29 0.92
N VAL A 78 7.77 -0.70 0.02
CA VAL A 78 8.89 -1.48 -0.54
C VAL A 78 9.95 -0.57 -1.17
N ILE A 79 9.53 0.37 -2.03
CA ILE A 79 10.44 1.33 -2.68
C ILE A 79 11.08 2.26 -1.64
N SER A 80 10.32 2.75 -0.66
CA SER A 80 10.86 3.61 0.41
C SER A 80 11.87 2.90 1.32
N SER A 81 11.76 1.57 1.44
CA SER A 81 12.72 0.70 2.13
C SER A 81 13.96 0.38 1.29
N GLY A 82 14.09 0.95 0.08
CA GLY A 82 15.28 0.84 -0.76
C GLY A 82 15.32 -0.36 -1.71
N TRP A 83 14.23 -1.13 -1.79
CA TRP A 83 14.07 -2.14 -2.83
C TRP A 83 13.77 -1.47 -4.17
N ARG A 84 14.15 -2.12 -5.27
CA ARG A 84 13.97 -1.61 -6.62
C ARG A 84 13.07 -2.54 -7.42
N PRO A 85 12.18 -2.02 -8.28
CA PRO A 85 11.45 -2.85 -9.23
C PRO A 85 12.41 -3.71 -10.06
N LYS A 86 12.14 -5.00 -10.16
CA LYS A 86 12.86 -5.89 -11.08
C LYS A 86 12.22 -5.79 -12.45
N VAL A 87 12.90 -5.11 -13.37
CA VAL A 87 12.43 -4.98 -14.76
C VAL A 87 12.25 -6.36 -15.38
N ASN A 88 11.02 -6.69 -15.80
CA ASN A 88 10.76 -7.90 -16.57
C ASN A 88 10.59 -7.59 -18.07
N PRO A 89 11.57 -7.92 -18.94
CA PRO A 89 11.45 -7.72 -20.38
C PRO A 89 10.33 -8.57 -21.01
N ASP A 90 9.95 -9.68 -20.37
CA ASP A 90 8.92 -10.59 -20.85
C ASP A 90 7.50 -10.25 -20.34
N CYS A 91 7.31 -9.13 -19.62
CA CYS A 91 6.00 -8.79 -19.04
C CYS A 91 4.87 -8.82 -20.08
N LYS A 92 5.05 -8.17 -21.24
CA LYS A 92 4.01 -8.10 -22.27
C LYS A 92 3.64 -9.48 -22.80
N LYS A 93 4.62 -10.36 -22.98
CA LYS A 93 4.41 -11.75 -23.38
C LYS A 93 3.64 -12.53 -22.30
N ASN A 94 3.94 -12.29 -21.03
CA ASN A 94 3.35 -13.01 -19.90
C ASN A 94 1.93 -12.52 -19.54
N VAL A 95 1.65 -11.22 -19.72
CA VAL A 95 0.36 -10.59 -19.37
C VAL A 95 -0.60 -10.56 -20.56
N VAL A 96 -0.11 -10.22 -21.76
CA VAL A 96 -0.93 -10.04 -22.97
C VAL A 96 -0.94 -11.30 -23.83
N GLY A 97 0.11 -12.13 -23.72
CA GLY A 97 0.27 -13.38 -24.46
C GLY A 97 1.28 -13.30 -25.61
N ARG A 98 1.42 -14.40 -26.36
CA ARG A 98 2.46 -14.55 -27.39
C ARG A 98 2.40 -13.53 -28.54
N ASP A 99 1.21 -13.02 -28.86
CA ASP A 99 1.00 -12.06 -29.96
C ASP A 99 1.03 -10.60 -29.47
N PHE A 100 1.67 -10.33 -28.33
CA PHE A 100 1.66 -9.01 -27.69
C PHE A 100 2.13 -7.90 -28.66
N ASP A 101 3.10 -8.14 -29.54
CA ASP A 101 3.58 -7.11 -30.47
C ASP A 101 2.45 -6.55 -31.35
N LYS A 102 1.62 -7.43 -31.92
CA LYS A 102 0.47 -7.04 -32.76
C LYS A 102 -0.64 -6.39 -31.92
N ILE A 103 -0.90 -6.94 -30.73
CA ILE A 103 -1.96 -6.46 -29.84
C ILE A 103 -1.61 -5.06 -29.30
N CYS A 104 -0.42 -4.89 -28.72
CA CYS A 104 0.07 -3.61 -28.21
C CYS A 104 0.17 -2.55 -29.30
N SER A 105 0.58 -2.92 -30.52
CA SER A 105 0.66 -1.96 -31.64
C SER A 105 -0.73 -1.48 -32.08
N SER A 106 -1.73 -2.36 -32.04
CA SER A 106 -3.11 -2.03 -32.43
C SER A 106 -3.87 -1.31 -31.31
N ASN A 107 -3.58 -1.66 -30.06
CA ASN A 107 -4.18 -1.06 -28.88
C ASN A 107 -3.14 -0.95 -27.73
N PRO A 108 -2.39 0.17 -27.67
CA PRO A 108 -1.35 0.35 -26.67
C PRO A 108 -1.83 0.31 -25.22
N SER A 109 -3.12 0.58 -24.96
CA SER A 109 -3.64 0.56 -23.59
C SER A 109 -3.64 -0.82 -22.96
N LEU A 110 -3.65 -1.90 -23.77
CA LEU A 110 -3.61 -3.29 -23.27
C LEU A 110 -2.25 -3.71 -22.71
N CYS A 111 -1.23 -2.87 -22.87
CA CYS A 111 0.15 -3.18 -22.46
C CYS A 111 0.71 -2.12 -21.50
N LYS A 112 -0.12 -1.15 -21.11
CA LYS A 112 0.25 0.01 -20.30
C LYS A 112 0.73 -0.42 -18.93
N GLU A 113 0.14 -1.47 -18.36
CA GLU A 113 0.50 -2.01 -17.05
C GLU A 113 1.96 -2.46 -17.06
N CYS A 114 2.39 -3.20 -18.09
CA CYS A 114 3.80 -3.59 -18.24
C CYS A 114 4.75 -2.42 -18.45
N ASP A 115 4.28 -1.33 -19.07
CA ASP A 115 5.11 -0.13 -19.28
C ASP A 115 5.20 0.74 -18.02
N SER A 116 4.20 0.69 -17.14
CA SER A 116 4.11 1.52 -15.93
C SER A 116 4.53 0.81 -14.64
N LEU A 117 4.49 -0.53 -14.63
CA LEU A 117 4.87 -1.39 -13.51
C LEU A 117 6.07 -2.25 -13.94
N PRO A 118 7.30 -1.71 -13.91
CA PRO A 118 8.49 -2.45 -14.31
C PRO A 118 8.67 -3.75 -13.51
N GLU A 119 8.19 -3.79 -12.26
CA GLU A 119 8.20 -4.98 -11.42
C GLU A 119 7.20 -6.07 -11.82
N LEU A 120 6.23 -5.79 -12.68
CA LEU A 120 5.17 -6.74 -13.02
C LEU A 120 5.78 -7.89 -13.83
N SER A 121 5.71 -9.10 -13.28
CA SER A 121 6.28 -10.29 -13.89
C SER A 121 5.25 -11.05 -14.72
N GLU A 122 4.07 -11.26 -14.16
CA GLU A 122 2.99 -12.06 -14.72
C GLU A 122 1.65 -11.52 -14.23
N CYS A 123 0.62 -11.60 -15.05
CA CYS A 123 -0.75 -11.46 -14.59
C CYS A 123 -1.69 -12.29 -15.46
N SER A 124 -2.52 -13.11 -14.82
CA SER A 124 -3.50 -13.95 -15.47
C SER A 124 -4.78 -13.19 -15.80
N ALA A 125 -5.56 -13.71 -16.75
CA ALA A 125 -6.83 -13.10 -17.17
C ALA A 125 -7.91 -13.11 -16.07
N ASP A 126 -7.76 -13.93 -15.03
CA ASP A 126 -8.63 -13.96 -13.85
C ASP A 126 -8.12 -13.06 -12.70
N GLY A 127 -7.04 -12.29 -12.92
CA GLY A 127 -6.61 -11.22 -12.02
C GLY A 127 -5.55 -11.60 -10.99
N HIS A 128 -4.95 -12.79 -11.07
CA HIS A 128 -3.77 -13.12 -10.26
C HIS A 128 -2.53 -12.50 -10.90
N CYS A 129 -1.92 -11.54 -10.22
CA CYS A 129 -0.68 -10.93 -10.67
C CYS A 129 0.48 -11.21 -9.71
N LEU A 130 1.70 -11.26 -10.26
CA LEU A 130 2.95 -11.39 -9.53
C LEU A 130 3.87 -10.21 -9.87
N SER A 131 4.35 -9.53 -8.84
CA SER A 131 5.35 -8.45 -8.94
C SER A 131 6.63 -8.81 -8.22
N GLU A 132 7.77 -8.34 -8.73
CA GLU A 132 9.09 -8.69 -8.24
C GLU A 132 9.97 -7.45 -7.97
N PHE A 133 10.62 -7.41 -6.81
CA PHE A 133 11.55 -6.36 -6.43
C PHE A 133 12.89 -6.95 -6.00
N ILE A 134 13.98 -6.27 -6.33
CA ILE A 134 15.34 -6.66 -5.94
C ILE A 134 15.83 -5.78 -4.79
N SER A 135 16.49 -6.38 -3.81
CA SER A 135 17.08 -5.67 -2.68
C SER A 135 18.17 -4.69 -3.14
N LYS A 136 18.49 -3.70 -2.30
CA LYS A 136 19.49 -2.67 -2.64
C LYS A 136 20.85 -3.24 -3.06
N ASP A 137 21.25 -4.34 -2.43
CA ASP A 137 22.50 -5.07 -2.65
C ASP A 137 22.42 -6.12 -3.78
N GLY A 138 21.24 -6.34 -4.36
CA GLY A 138 21.05 -7.24 -5.50
C GLY A 138 20.99 -8.73 -5.14
N ASN A 139 21.02 -9.10 -3.86
CA ASN A 139 21.15 -10.49 -3.44
C ASN A 139 19.80 -11.15 -3.07
N LYS A 140 18.73 -10.38 -2.92
CA LYS A 140 17.40 -10.91 -2.56
C LYS A 140 16.33 -10.45 -3.53
N LEU A 141 15.33 -11.31 -3.70
CA LEU A 141 14.13 -11.08 -4.49
C LEU A 141 12.93 -11.08 -3.56
N LEU A 142 12.14 -10.01 -3.62
CA LEU A 142 10.82 -9.94 -3.01
C LEU A 142 9.80 -10.24 -4.10
N LYS A 143 9.01 -11.30 -3.90
CA LYS A 143 7.84 -11.64 -4.70
C LYS A 143 6.58 -11.19 -3.97
N VAL A 144 5.67 -10.55 -4.70
CA VAL A 144 4.41 -10.03 -4.17
C VAL A 144 3.29 -10.51 -5.08
N ALA A 145 2.31 -11.19 -4.52
CA ALA A 145 1.11 -11.56 -5.24
C ALA A 145 -0.08 -10.68 -4.88
N THR A 146 -0.90 -10.42 -5.88
CA THR A 146 -2.17 -9.69 -5.76
C THR A 146 -3.28 -10.47 -6.46
N TYR A 147 -4.52 -10.17 -6.10
CA TYR A 147 -5.68 -10.67 -6.83
C TYR A 147 -6.68 -9.53 -7.06
N GLY A 148 -6.99 -9.22 -8.31
CA GLY A 148 -7.98 -8.22 -8.69
C GLY A 148 -7.56 -7.34 -9.87
N GLU A 149 -7.95 -6.07 -9.83
CA GLU A 149 -7.86 -5.15 -10.97
C GLU A 149 -6.47 -4.50 -11.06
N ILE A 150 -5.59 -5.03 -11.91
CA ILE A 150 -4.20 -4.54 -12.07
C ILE A 150 -4.13 -3.05 -12.45
N GLY A 151 -5.15 -2.51 -13.10
CA GLY A 151 -5.26 -1.08 -13.42
C GLY A 151 -5.25 -0.16 -12.20
N ASP A 152 -5.58 -0.68 -11.02
CA ASP A 152 -5.61 0.04 -9.75
C ASP A 152 -4.27 0.03 -9.01
N ALA A 153 -3.18 -0.48 -9.63
CA ALA A 153 -1.88 -0.61 -8.99
C ALA A 153 -1.27 0.71 -8.48
N ALA A 154 -1.65 1.84 -9.05
CA ALA A 154 -1.23 3.17 -8.61
C ALA A 154 -2.12 3.78 -7.51
N ILE A 155 -3.28 3.17 -7.22
CA ILE A 155 -4.23 3.64 -6.22
C ILE A 155 -3.74 3.18 -4.83
N GLU A 156 -3.59 4.14 -3.91
CA GLU A 156 -3.06 3.90 -2.56
C GLU A 156 -4.17 3.98 -1.50
N GLU A 157 -5.38 4.34 -1.88
CA GLU A 157 -6.56 4.39 -1.02
C GLU A 157 -7.20 3.00 -0.87
N LYS A 158 -7.96 2.81 0.23
CA LYS A 158 -8.59 1.52 0.57
C LYS A 158 -9.58 1.00 -0.48
N GLN A 159 -10.01 1.83 -1.41
CA GLN A 159 -10.96 1.50 -2.47
C GLN A 159 -10.31 0.84 -3.69
N SER A 160 -8.96 0.72 -3.75
CA SER A 160 -8.26 -0.01 -4.80
C SER A 160 -8.78 -1.46 -4.90
N GLY A 161 -9.10 -1.89 -6.12
CA GLY A 161 -9.46 -3.26 -6.46
C GLY A 161 -8.29 -4.24 -6.50
N LEU A 162 -7.10 -3.86 -6.03
CA LEU A 162 -5.89 -4.68 -6.10
C LEU A 162 -5.25 -4.92 -4.71
N PRO A 163 -5.87 -5.76 -3.86
CA PRO A 163 -5.29 -6.18 -2.59
C PRO A 163 -4.12 -7.15 -2.78
N VAL A 164 -3.16 -7.08 -1.85
CA VAL A 164 -2.04 -8.01 -1.70
C VAL A 164 -2.56 -9.30 -1.05
N SER A 165 -2.24 -10.45 -1.65
CA SER A 165 -2.60 -11.77 -1.11
C SER A 165 -1.46 -12.39 -0.31
N TRP A 166 -0.22 -12.28 -0.78
CA TRP A 166 0.96 -12.74 -0.04
C TRP A 166 2.25 -12.07 -0.53
N TRP A 167 3.32 -12.19 0.24
CA TRP A 167 4.66 -11.82 -0.17
C TRP A 167 5.70 -12.81 0.38
N ASN A 168 6.82 -12.94 -0.31
CA ASN A 168 7.95 -13.77 0.12
C ASN A 168 9.28 -13.11 -0.27
N VAL A 169 10.29 -13.25 0.59
CA VAL A 169 11.67 -12.83 0.31
C VAL A 169 12.53 -14.07 0.15
N GLU A 170 13.22 -14.17 -0.98
CA GLU A 170 14.13 -15.27 -1.31
C GLU A 170 15.53 -14.75 -1.64
N ASP A 171 16.54 -15.59 -1.44
CA ASP A 171 17.91 -15.33 -1.91
C ASP A 171 18.00 -15.58 -3.41
N ILE A 172 18.67 -14.69 -4.13
CA ILE A 172 18.99 -14.88 -5.55
C ILE A 172 20.24 -15.76 -5.60
N ALA A 173 20.08 -16.99 -6.11
CA ALA A 173 21.20 -17.90 -6.33
C ALA A 173 22.23 -17.23 -7.27
N LYS A 174 23.50 -17.26 -6.84
CA LYS A 174 24.64 -16.73 -7.59
C LYS A 174 25.16 -17.74 -8.61
#